data_AF-A0A672MWB9-F1
#
_entry.id   AF-A0A672MWB9-F1
#
_cell.length_a   1.000
_cell.length_b   1.000
_cell.length_c   1.000
_cell.angle_alpha   90.00
_cell.angle_beta   90.00
_cell.angle_gamma   90.00
#
_symmetry.space_group_name_H-M   'P 1'
#
loop_
_entity.id
_entity.type
_entity.pdbx_description
1 polymer ?
#
loop_
_entity_poly.entity_id
_entity_poly.type
_entity_poly.pdbx_seq_one_letter_code
_entity_poly.pdbx_strand_id
1 'polypeptide(L)'
;SKLNMANPKEKDPVDIVHQNVIHVETIMKELRHQKLYTEFNINPVVHFFILTDKPMSNITYRKEEEDRNTIYYIIQPLNPFTQTVNTIVSDRSDRRLHFPWHNSEITKYMDAAWRLKEQTQNLE
;
A
#
# COMPACT_ATOMS: atom_id res chain seq x y z
N SER A 1 14.14 -21.75 -47.05
CA SER A 1 14.62 -20.39 -46.73
C SER A 1 15.32 -20.44 -45.39
N LYS A 2 16.57 -19.96 -45.28
CA LYS A 2 17.34 -19.98 -44.02
C LYS A 2 16.78 -18.93 -43.07
N LEU A 3 16.46 -19.34 -41.83
CA LEU A 3 16.05 -18.45 -40.75
C LEU A 3 17.28 -17.68 -40.26
N ASN A 4 17.24 -16.35 -40.36
CA ASN A 4 18.27 -15.49 -39.77
C ASN A 4 18.09 -15.48 -38.25
N MET A 5 18.99 -16.17 -37.53
CA MET A 5 19.09 -16.04 -36.07
C MET A 5 19.71 -14.68 -35.73
N ALA A 6 19.05 -13.93 -34.84
CA ALA A 6 19.57 -12.66 -34.34
C ALA A 6 20.91 -12.89 -33.62
N ASN A 7 21.97 -12.24 -34.10
CA ASN A 7 23.30 -12.31 -33.52
C ASN A 7 23.28 -11.66 -32.12
N PRO A 8 23.78 -12.31 -31.06
CA PRO A 8 23.81 -11.70 -29.73
C PRO A 8 24.65 -10.43 -29.78
N LYS A 9 24.04 -9.29 -29.46
CA LYS A 9 24.76 -8.02 -29.31
C LYS A 9 25.75 -8.16 -28.17
N GLU A 10 27.04 -7.94 -28.46
CA GLU A 10 28.06 -7.79 -27.44
C GLU A 10 27.62 -6.68 -26.49
N LYS A 11 27.54 -7.01 -25.19
CA LYS A 11 27.15 -6.04 -24.16
C LYS A 11 28.38 -5.20 -23.83
N ASP A 12 28.19 -3.89 -23.79
CA ASP A 12 29.23 -2.96 -23.37
C ASP A 12 29.80 -3.34 -22.00
N PRO A 13 31.11 -3.12 -21.77
CA PRO A 13 31.74 -3.46 -20.51
C PRO A 13 31.03 -2.75 -19.35
N VAL A 14 30.78 -3.51 -18.29
CA VAL A 14 30.04 -3.03 -17.13
C VAL A 14 30.83 -1.95 -16.40
N ASP A 15 30.25 -0.75 -16.29
CA ASP A 15 30.80 0.34 -15.48
C ASP A 15 30.61 0.05 -13.99
N ILE A 16 31.71 -0.38 -13.36
CA ILE A 16 31.78 -0.73 -11.94
C ILE A 16 31.51 0.50 -11.05
N VAL A 17 31.92 1.69 -11.49
CA VAL A 17 31.71 2.93 -10.73
C VAL A 17 30.23 3.27 -10.72
N HIS A 18 29.56 3.18 -11.88
CA HIS A 18 28.12 3.40 -11.98
C HIS A 18 27.32 2.40 -11.14
N GLN A 19 27.69 1.11 -11.14
CA GLN A 19 27.04 0.10 -10.31
C GLN A 19 27.20 0.38 -8.81
N ASN A 20 28.38 0.83 -8.39
CA ASN A 20 28.63 1.19 -7.00
C ASN A 20 27.80 2.41 -6.56
N VAL A 21 27.61 3.40 -7.44
CA VAL A 21 26.75 4.56 -7.17
C VAL A 21 25.30 4.13 -6.95
N ILE A 22 24.77 3.26 -7.81
CA ILE A 22 23.42 2.70 -7.66
C ILE A 22 23.30 1.94 -6.35
N HIS A 23 24.29 1.10 -6.03
CA HIS A 23 24.26 0.27 -4.83
C HIS A 23 24.25 1.10 -3.55
N VAL A 24 25.10 2.12 -3.46
CA VAL A 24 25.14 3.05 -2.32
C VAL A 24 23.82 3.79 -2.17
N GLU A 25 23.24 4.28 -3.27
CA GLU A 25 21.96 4.99 -3.23
C GLU A 25 20.82 4.09 -2.72
N THR A 26 20.79 2.82 -3.16
CA THR A 26 19.83 1.81 -2.70
C THR A 26 19.97 1.55 -1.20
N ILE A 27 21.20 1.33 -0.71
CA ILE A 27 21.47 1.14 0.73
C ILE A 27 20.99 2.36 1.53
N MET A 28 21.27 3.58 1.06
CA MET A 28 20.84 4.80 1.75
C MET A 28 19.31 4.95 1.78
N LYS A 29 18.62 4.53 0.71
CA LYS A 29 17.15 4.52 0.66
C LYS A 29 16.58 3.49 1.61
N GLU A 30 17.14 2.29 1.67
CA GLU A 30 16.68 1.23 2.58
C GLU A 30 16.86 1.65 4.05
N LEU A 31 18.05 2.13 4.42
CA LEU A 31 18.34 2.60 5.77
C LEU A 31 17.44 3.76 6.21
N ARG A 32 17.06 4.64 5.28
CA ARG A 32 16.13 5.76 5.58
C ARG A 32 14.74 5.28 5.97
N HIS A 33 14.27 4.18 5.40
CA HIS A 33 12.90 3.67 5.61
C HIS A 33 12.82 2.51 6.60
N GLN A 34 13.97 2.01 7.09
CA GLN A 34 14.03 0.98 8.12
C GLN A 34 13.72 1.59 9.49
N LYS A 35 12.46 1.97 9.71
CA LYS A 35 11.97 2.47 10.99
C LYS A 35 11.34 1.32 11.77
N LEU A 36 12.01 0.88 12.82
CA LEU A 36 11.47 -0.08 13.78
C LEU A 36 10.40 0.62 14.62
N TYR A 37 9.13 0.29 14.40
CA TYR A 37 8.04 0.69 15.29
C TYR A 37 7.99 -0.28 16.47
N THR A 38 8.61 0.11 17.58
CA THR A 38 8.57 -0.64 18.85
C THR A 38 7.35 -0.29 19.69
N GLU A 39 6.72 0.85 19.41
CA GLU A 39 5.53 1.32 20.10
C GLU A 39 4.34 1.25 19.14
N PHE A 40 3.40 0.35 19.45
CA PHE A 40 2.12 0.25 18.76
C PHE A 40 1.04 0.83 19.67
N ASN A 41 0.23 1.75 19.14
CA ASN A 41 -0.96 2.25 19.83
C ASN A 41 -2.18 1.58 19.21
N ILE A 42 -2.88 0.78 20.00
CA ILE A 42 -4.13 0.14 19.59
C ILE A 42 -5.24 1.17 19.75
N ASN A 43 -5.99 1.44 18.68
CA ASN A 43 -7.08 2.41 18.73
C ASN A 43 -8.16 1.94 19.73
N PRO A 44 -8.40 2.68 20.83
CA PRO A 44 -9.36 2.29 21.87
C PRO A 44 -10.82 2.38 21.41
N VAL A 45 -11.10 3.05 20.28
CA VAL A 45 -12.46 3.23 19.74
C VAL A 45 -12.82 2.13 18.72
N VAL A 46 -11.82 1.45 18.15
CA VAL A 46 -12.09 0.31 17.27
C VAL A 46 -12.35 -0.89 18.17
N HIS A 47 -13.63 -1.21 18.35
CA HIS A 47 -14.07 -2.45 18.95
C HIS A 47 -13.54 -3.59 18.07
N PHE A 48 -12.42 -4.19 18.47
CA PHE A 48 -12.03 -5.49 17.94
C PHE A 48 -13.22 -6.38 18.20
N PHE A 49 -13.85 -6.89 17.14
CA PHE A 49 -14.70 -8.06 17.31
C PHE A 49 -13.87 -9.03 18.13
N ILE A 50 -14.32 -9.32 19.35
CA ILE A 50 -13.71 -10.36 20.16
C ILE A 50 -13.70 -11.55 19.21
N LEU A 51 -12.51 -11.94 18.74
CA LEU A 51 -12.33 -13.13 17.94
C LEU A 51 -12.87 -14.21 18.84
N THR A 52 -14.11 -14.63 18.57
CA THR A 52 -14.74 -15.66 19.36
C THR A 52 -13.83 -16.86 19.19
N ASP A 53 -13.34 -17.35 20.32
CA ASP A 53 -12.46 -18.50 20.30
C ASP A 53 -13.15 -19.65 19.58
N LYS A 54 -12.35 -20.62 19.14
CA LYS A 54 -12.87 -21.83 18.50
C LYS A 54 -14.00 -22.39 19.39
N PRO A 55 -15.15 -22.79 18.81
CA PRO A 55 -16.37 -23.11 19.56
C PRO A 55 -16.22 -24.25 20.58
N MET A 56 -15.12 -25.01 20.52
CA MET A 56 -14.78 -26.11 21.42
C MET A 56 -13.53 -25.83 22.28
N SER A 57 -13.03 -24.60 22.29
CA SER A 57 -11.89 -24.27 23.15
C SER A 57 -12.35 -24.33 24.61
N ASN A 58 -11.72 -25.19 25.39
CA ASN A 58 -11.96 -25.31 26.83
C ASN A 58 -11.19 -24.21 27.55
N ILE A 59 -11.48 -22.95 27.22
CA ILE A 59 -10.89 -21.79 27.89
C ILE A 59 -11.94 -21.27 28.85
N THR A 60 -11.75 -21.60 30.13
CA THR A 60 -12.49 -21.03 31.25
C THR A 60 -12.00 -19.60 31.48
N TYR A 61 -12.45 -18.66 30.66
CA TYR A 61 -12.23 -17.24 30.96
C TYR A 61 -12.90 -16.94 32.30
N ARG A 62 -12.06 -16.57 33.27
CA ARG A 62 -12.44 -16.01 34.55
C ARG A 62 -13.41 -14.87 34.27
N LYS A 63 -14.67 -15.04 34.69
CA LYS A 63 -15.72 -14.05 34.56
C LYS A 63 -15.44 -12.93 35.57
N GLU A 64 -14.44 -12.10 35.29
CA GLU A 64 -14.24 -10.88 36.04
C GLU A 64 -15.39 -9.95 35.65
N GLU A 65 -16.18 -9.52 36.66
CA GLU A 65 -17.30 -8.63 36.43
C GLU A 65 -16.78 -7.36 35.75
N GLU A 66 -17.28 -7.07 34.55
CA GLU A 66 -17.02 -5.79 33.91
C GLU A 66 -17.53 -4.70 34.84
N ASP A 67 -16.61 -3.90 35.39
CA ASP A 67 -16.94 -2.80 36.29
C ASP A 67 -17.98 -1.89 35.61
N ARG A 68 -19.10 -1.58 36.28
CA ARG A 68 -20.15 -0.69 35.73
C ARG A 68 -19.58 0.66 35.28
N ASN A 69 -18.45 1.07 35.84
CA ASN A 69 -17.73 2.29 35.47
C ASN A 69 -17.15 2.22 34.06
N THR A 70 -16.66 1.06 33.62
CA THR A 70 -16.17 0.83 32.25
C THR A 70 -17.30 0.97 31.23
N ILE A 71 -18.50 0.48 31.56
CA ILE A 71 -19.69 0.61 30.69
C ILE A 71 -20.16 2.07 30.62
N TYR A 72 -20.13 2.78 31.76
CA TYR A 72 -20.57 4.18 31.82
C TYR A 72 -19.74 5.11 30.90
N TYR A 73 -18.43 4.88 30.79
CA TYR A 73 -17.57 5.66 29.88
C TYR A 73 -17.82 5.38 28.40
N ILE A 74 -18.34 4.19 28.04
CA ILE A 74 -18.67 3.81 26.66
C ILE A 74 -19.99 4.46 26.21
N ILE A 75 -20.95 4.60 27.14
CA ILE A 75 -22.31 5.10 26.84
C ILE A 75 -22.37 6.64 26.82
N GLN A 76 -21.39 7.34 27.39
CA GLN A 76 -21.35 8.79 27.29
C GLN A 76 -21.15 9.23 25.83
N PRO A 77 -22.04 10.07 25.27
CA PRO A 77 -21.84 10.61 23.93
C PRO A 77 -20.60 11.48 23.96
N LEU A 78 -19.55 11.02 23.28
CA LEU A 78 -18.36 11.81 22.99
C LEU A 78 -18.82 13.14 22.40
N ASN A 79 -18.46 14.25 23.04
CA ASN A 79 -18.78 15.61 22.59
C ASN A 79 -18.59 15.71 21.07
N PRO A 80 -19.52 16.33 20.31
CA PRO A 80 -19.42 16.47 18.85
C PRO A 80 -18.17 17.25 18.38
N PHE A 81 -17.35 17.74 19.31
CA PHE A 81 -16.12 18.48 19.04
C PHE A 81 -14.90 17.62 18.68
N THR A 82 -14.98 16.29 18.68
CA THR A 82 -13.86 15.44 18.23
C THR A 82 -14.11 14.74 16.90
N GLN A 83 -15.11 15.16 16.12
CA GLN A 83 -15.26 14.79 14.71
C GLN A 83 -14.51 15.76 13.79
N THR A 84 -13.21 15.95 14.01
CA THR A 84 -12.36 16.71 13.04
C THR A 84 -11.09 15.97 12.65
N VAL A 85 -10.80 14.80 13.24
CA VAL A 85 -9.47 14.18 13.10
C VAL A 85 -9.33 13.15 11.96
N ASN A 86 -10.41 12.77 11.27
CA ASN A 86 -10.32 11.76 10.20
C ASN A 86 -10.73 12.24 8.82
N THR A 87 -10.93 13.54 8.62
CA THR A 87 -10.83 14.10 7.28
C THR A 87 -9.40 14.60 7.13
N ILE A 88 -8.50 13.72 6.69
CA ILE A 88 -7.21 14.17 6.18
C ILE A 88 -7.55 15.22 5.13
N VAL A 89 -7.25 16.49 5.41
CA VAL A 89 -7.32 17.55 4.43
C VAL A 89 -6.25 17.18 3.41
N SER A 90 -6.65 16.42 2.38
CA SER A 90 -5.74 15.96 1.35
C SER A 90 -5.29 17.18 0.56
N ASP A 91 -4.13 17.71 0.93
CA ASP A 91 -3.43 18.70 0.13
C ASP A 91 -3.06 18.05 -1.21
N ARG A 92 -3.80 18.41 -2.25
CA ARG A 92 -3.56 17.93 -3.62
C ARG A 92 -2.28 18.52 -4.21
N SER A 93 -1.63 19.45 -3.53
CA SER A 93 -0.34 20.03 -3.92
C SER A 93 0.84 19.19 -3.42
N ASP A 94 0.64 18.34 -2.40
CA ASP A 94 1.70 17.51 -1.84
C ASP A 94 2.02 16.33 -2.76
N ARG A 95 3.11 16.44 -3.52
CA ARG A 95 3.63 15.41 -4.44
C ARG A 95 4.03 14.10 -3.76
N ARG A 96 4.17 14.06 -2.43
CA ARG A 96 4.50 12.83 -1.68
C ARG A 96 3.28 11.94 -1.47
N LEU A 97 2.08 12.53 -1.44
CA LEU A 97 0.82 11.84 -1.15
C LEU A 97 -0.15 11.91 -2.34
N HIS A 98 0.06 12.85 -3.27
CA HIS A 98 -0.72 13.03 -4.48
C HIS A 98 0.03 12.50 -5.71
N PHE A 99 -0.37 11.31 -6.18
CA PHE A 99 0.12 10.68 -7.40
C PHE A 99 -0.97 10.67 -8.49
N PRO A 100 -1.17 11.80 -9.19
CA PRO A 100 -2.11 11.84 -10.30
C PRO A 100 -1.64 10.89 -11.42
N TRP A 101 -2.56 10.06 -11.91
CA TRP A 101 -2.28 9.19 -13.04
C TRP A 101 -2.11 10.05 -14.29
N HIS A 102 -0.90 10.04 -14.85
CA HIS A 102 -0.59 10.72 -16.10
C HIS A 102 -0.38 9.69 -17.21
N ASN A 103 -1.16 9.82 -18.29
CA ASN A 103 -0.97 8.99 -19.47
C ASN A 103 0.21 9.53 -20.28
N SER A 104 1.29 8.75 -20.29
CA SER A 104 2.43 8.99 -21.18
C SER A 104 2.04 8.80 -22.65
N GLU A 105 2.86 9.29 -23.57
CA GLU A 105 2.62 9.12 -25.01
C GLU A 105 2.56 7.64 -25.41
N ILE A 106 3.38 6.79 -24.80
CA ILE A 106 3.36 5.35 -25.03
C ILE A 106 2.04 4.73 -24.53
N THR A 107 1.52 5.17 -23.38
CA THR A 107 0.23 4.72 -22.85
C THR A 107 -0.90 5.05 -23.83
N LYS A 108 -0.92 6.28 -24.37
CA LYS A 108 -1.92 6.71 -25.35
C LYS A 108 -1.84 5.92 -26.66
N TYR A 109 -0.62 5.66 -27.13
CA TYR A 109 -0.38 4.87 -28.34
C TYR A 109 -0.88 3.43 -28.18
N MET A 110 -0.54 2.77 -27.06
CA MET A 110 -0.96 1.40 -26.79
C MET A 110 -2.49 1.29 -26.66
N ASP A 111 -3.13 2.25 -26.01
CA ASP A 111 -4.60 2.33 -25.92
C ASP A 111 -5.25 2.43 -27.32
N ALA A 112 -4.69 3.25 -28.21
CA ALA A 112 -5.19 3.39 -29.58
C ALA A 112 -4.96 2.11 -30.40
N ALA A 113 -3.78 1.51 -30.29
CA ALA A 113 -3.45 0.25 -30.95
C ALA A 113 -4.35 -0.89 -30.48
N TRP A 114 -4.67 -0.94 -29.18
CA TRP A 114 -5.57 -1.93 -28.62
C TRP A 114 -7.00 -1.79 -29.15
N ARG A 115 -7.53 -0.56 -29.17
CA ARG A 115 -8.87 -0.29 -29.73
C ARG A 115 -8.97 -0.69 -31.21
N LEU A 116 -7.93 -0.43 -31.99
CA LEU A 116 -7.89 -0.83 -33.40
C LEU A 116 -7.91 -2.35 -33.55
N LYS A 117 -7.13 -3.06 -32.72
CA LYS A 117 -7.10 -4.53 -32.70
C LYS A 117 -8.47 -5.13 -32.37
N GLU A 118 -9.15 -4.61 -31.36
CA GLU A 118 -10.50 -5.07 -31.01
C GLU A 118 -11.50 -4.83 -32.15
N GLN A 119 -11.43 -3.68 -32.83
CA GLN A 119 -12.29 -3.41 -33.98
C GLN A 119 -12.04 -4.41 -35.13
N THR A 120 -10.78 -4.72 -35.43
CA THR A 120 -10.45 -5.70 -36.47
C THR A 120 -10.91 -7.11 -36.12
N GLN A 121 -10.81 -7.53 -34.85
CA GLN A 121 -11.25 -8.87 -34.43
C GLN A 121 -12.78 -9.01 -34.32
N ASN A 122 -13.51 -7.92 -34.09
CA ASN A 122 -14.98 -7.94 -34.03
C ASN A 122 -15.64 -7.81 -35.41
N LEU A 123 -14.86 -7.56 -36.47
CA LEU A 123 -15.32 -7.48 -37.87
C LEU A 123 -15.05 -8.75 -38.68
N GLU A 124 -14.28 -9.71 -38.12
CA GLU A 124 -14.10 -11.08 -38.63
C GLU A 124 -15.14 -12.03 -38.03
#